data_AF-A0A8H7SZZ4-F1
#
_entry.id   AF-A0A8H7SZZ4-F1
#
_cell.length_a   1.000
_cell.length_b   1.000
_cell.length_c   1.000
_cell.angle_alpha   90.00
_cell.angle_beta   90.00
_cell.angle_gamma   90.00
#
_symmetry.space_group_name_H-M   'P 1'
#
loop_
_entity.id
_entity.type
_entity.pdbx_description
1 polymer ?
#
loop_
_entity_poly.entity_id
_entity_poly.type
_entity_poly.pdbx_seq_one_letter_code
_entity_poly.pdbx_strand_id
1 'polypeptide(L)'
;MSDEDYNCGSPADGAIQYGNHISLKHNMTGRFLTAQDGNIYEEGSGQQKAYCGAWESSEDTTFIVIPRIGSDAEPGTDVNFGDVIRIKHLPTRLNLHSHEGFQSPVTGQQEVTCYGDDYTMDENDEWIVEQWTYDEEENEEFDVEDATWYTGRSFFLRHVPTGLTLHSHDELLNDDDNEVACFGDGPDENDRWRVAF
;
A
#
# COMPACT_ATOMS: atom_id res chain seq x y z
N MET A 1 19.29 2.35 -10.20
CA MET A 1 18.26 2.71 -11.18
C MET A 1 17.40 3.81 -10.60
N SER A 2 16.75 4.63 -11.42
CA SER A 2 15.77 5.60 -10.91
C SER A 2 14.39 4.96 -10.79
N ASP A 3 13.51 5.54 -9.97
CA ASP A 3 12.12 5.07 -9.85
C ASP A 3 11.34 5.17 -11.19
N GLU A 4 11.78 6.05 -12.10
CA GLU A 4 11.19 6.20 -13.43
C GLU A 4 11.45 4.98 -14.33
N ASP A 5 12.48 4.19 -14.05
CA ASP A 5 12.80 2.97 -14.80
C ASP A 5 11.78 1.83 -14.50
N TYR A 6 11.02 1.94 -13.41
CA TYR A 6 10.01 0.98 -12.99
C TYR A 6 8.64 1.29 -13.59
N ASN A 7 8.43 0.82 -14.82
CA ASN A 7 7.16 0.97 -15.53
C ASN A 7 6.88 -0.28 -16.38
N CYS A 8 6.26 -1.28 -15.76
CA CYS A 8 5.90 -2.56 -16.38
C CYS A 8 4.39 -2.64 -16.71
N GLY A 9 3.62 -1.58 -16.43
CA GLY A 9 2.18 -1.55 -16.62
C GLY A 9 1.41 -2.40 -15.62
N SER A 10 0.09 -2.53 -15.81
CA SER A 10 -0.75 -3.34 -14.93
C SER A 10 -0.70 -4.83 -15.32
N PRO A 11 -0.46 -5.74 -14.36
CA PRO A 11 -0.59 -7.17 -14.62
C PRO A 11 -2.06 -7.50 -14.93
N ALA A 12 -2.30 -8.40 -15.90
CA ALA A 12 -3.65 -8.87 -16.19
C ALA A 12 -4.14 -9.88 -15.14
N ASP A 13 -3.23 -10.74 -14.68
CA ASP A 13 -3.34 -11.74 -13.63
C ASP A 13 -1.92 -12.31 -13.40
N GLY A 14 -1.64 -12.91 -12.24
CA GLY A 14 -0.38 -13.58 -11.94
C GLY A 14 0.52 -12.86 -10.94
N ALA A 15 1.82 -13.15 -11.01
CA ALA A 15 2.81 -12.66 -10.06
C ALA A 15 2.97 -11.13 -10.15
N ILE A 16 3.03 -10.48 -9.00
CA ILE A 16 3.36 -9.06 -8.89
C ILE A 16 4.86 -8.90 -9.05
N GLN A 17 5.25 -7.97 -9.91
CA GLN A 17 6.65 -7.68 -10.21
C GLN A 17 6.99 -6.22 -9.90
N TYR A 18 8.26 -5.95 -9.61
CA TYR A 18 8.72 -4.56 -9.52
C TYR A 18 8.47 -3.82 -10.85
N GLY A 19 7.87 -2.63 -10.74
CA GLY A 19 7.39 -1.81 -11.85
C GLY A 19 5.95 -2.07 -12.25
N ASN A 20 5.26 -3.06 -11.67
CA ASN A 20 3.83 -3.24 -11.91
C ASN A 20 3.00 -2.09 -11.33
N HIS A 21 1.94 -1.74 -12.07
CA HIS A 21 0.91 -0.81 -11.65
C HIS A 21 -0.23 -1.59 -11.00
N ILE A 22 -0.45 -1.39 -9.70
CA ILE A 22 -1.41 -2.12 -8.88
C ILE A 22 -2.44 -1.17 -8.27
N SER A 23 -3.62 -1.69 -7.95
CA SER A 23 -4.58 -1.02 -7.07
C SER A 23 -4.86 -1.89 -5.86
N LEU A 24 -4.79 -1.28 -4.67
CA LEU A 24 -4.98 -1.98 -3.41
C LEU A 24 -6.42 -1.84 -2.96
N LYS A 25 -7.13 -2.97 -2.92
CA LYS A 25 -8.49 -3.03 -2.38
C LYS A 25 -8.42 -3.49 -0.93
N HIS A 26 -9.02 -2.71 -0.05
CA HIS A 26 -9.24 -3.10 1.34
C HIS A 26 -10.36 -4.13 1.40
N ASN A 27 -10.10 -5.29 2.01
CA ASN A 27 -11.04 -6.41 1.96
C ASN A 27 -12.32 -6.11 2.76
N MET A 28 -12.21 -5.50 3.94
CA MET A 28 -13.34 -5.24 4.82
C MET A 28 -14.30 -4.18 4.28
N THR A 29 -13.78 -3.04 3.81
CA THR A 29 -14.65 -1.95 3.28
C THR A 29 -14.98 -2.14 1.81
N GLY A 30 -14.19 -2.94 1.09
CA GLY A 30 -14.32 -3.13 -0.34
C GLY A 30 -13.86 -1.93 -1.18
N ARG A 31 -13.32 -0.88 -0.56
CA ARG A 31 -12.84 0.34 -1.21
C ARG A 31 -11.35 0.23 -1.57
N PHE A 32 -10.95 1.00 -2.57
CA PHE A 32 -9.56 1.09 -3.01
C PHE A 32 -8.82 2.22 -2.32
N LEU A 33 -7.56 1.96 -1.98
CA LEU A 33 -6.59 2.98 -1.58
C LEU A 33 -6.41 3.97 -2.73
N THR A 34 -6.44 5.25 -2.40
CA THR A 34 -6.35 6.35 -3.36
C THR A 34 -5.63 7.53 -2.72
N ALA A 35 -5.14 8.43 -3.57
CA ALA A 35 -4.67 9.75 -3.16
C ALA A 35 -5.01 10.77 -4.26
N GLN A 36 -4.94 12.06 -3.96
CA GLN A 36 -5.27 13.10 -4.94
C GLN A 36 -4.37 14.32 -4.77
N ASP A 37 -3.90 14.87 -5.89
CA ASP A 37 -3.09 16.09 -5.91
C ASP A 37 -3.79 17.23 -5.17
N GLY A 38 -3.06 17.90 -4.28
CA GLY A 38 -3.56 19.00 -3.47
C GLY A 38 -4.51 18.61 -2.33
N ASN A 39 -4.91 17.34 -2.18
CA ASN A 39 -5.71 16.88 -1.04
C ASN A 39 -4.78 16.52 0.14
N ILE A 40 -4.55 17.48 1.02
CA ILE A 40 -3.63 17.36 2.16
C ILE A 40 -4.37 17.30 3.49
N TYR A 41 -3.76 16.70 4.52
CA TYR A 41 -4.25 16.83 5.89
C TYR A 41 -4.11 18.29 6.36
N GLU A 42 -5.19 18.86 6.92
CA GLU A 42 -5.16 20.23 7.47
C GLU A 42 -4.48 20.29 8.84
N GLU A 43 -4.51 19.16 9.55
CA GLU A 43 -3.81 18.92 10.81
C GLU A 43 -2.75 17.82 10.61
N GLY A 44 -2.05 17.40 11.66
CA GLY A 44 -1.02 16.37 11.53
C GLY A 44 0.22 16.89 10.77
N SER A 45 0.68 16.12 9.77
CA SER A 45 1.93 16.45 9.05
C SER A 45 1.77 17.50 7.95
N GLY A 46 0.55 17.75 7.49
CA GLY A 46 0.29 18.60 6.32
C GLY A 46 0.63 17.96 4.97
N GLN A 47 0.91 16.66 4.94
CA GLN A 47 1.21 15.91 3.71
C GLN A 47 -0.07 15.48 2.96
N GLN A 48 0.10 14.95 1.75
CA GLN A 48 -1.02 14.46 0.94
C GLN A 48 -1.71 13.29 1.64
N LYS A 49 -3.05 13.29 1.67
CA LYS A 49 -3.84 12.23 2.27
C LYS A 49 -3.72 10.95 1.44
N ALA A 50 -3.52 9.84 2.13
CA ALA A 50 -3.87 8.51 1.65
C ALA A 50 -5.18 8.09 2.33
N TYR A 51 -6.15 7.59 1.55
CA TYR A 51 -7.47 7.24 2.05
C TYR A 51 -8.11 6.15 1.18
N CYS A 52 -9.20 5.55 1.66
CA CYS A 52 -9.97 4.57 0.89
C CYS A 52 -11.32 5.16 0.48
N GLY A 53 -11.44 5.59 -0.78
CA GLY A 53 -12.62 6.31 -1.28
C GLY A 53 -13.31 5.65 -2.48
N ALA A 54 -12.54 5.00 -3.36
CA ALA A 54 -13.06 4.51 -4.63
C ALA A 54 -13.66 3.10 -4.54
N TRP A 55 -14.77 2.87 -5.23
CA TRP A 55 -15.45 1.56 -5.31
C TRP A 55 -14.89 0.65 -6.43
N GLU A 56 -14.29 1.26 -7.44
CA GLU A 56 -13.70 0.63 -8.62
C GLU A 56 -12.27 1.14 -8.79
N SER A 57 -11.41 0.37 -9.45
CA SER A 57 -10.06 0.84 -9.77
C SER A 57 -10.10 1.94 -10.83
N SER A 58 -9.16 2.87 -10.73
CA SER A 58 -8.98 3.98 -11.67
C SER A 58 -7.52 4.43 -11.69
N GLU A 59 -7.22 5.45 -12.49
CA GLU A 59 -5.88 6.07 -12.48
C GLU A 59 -5.52 6.63 -11.09
N ASP A 60 -6.50 7.15 -10.34
CA ASP A 60 -6.33 7.71 -8.98
C ASP A 60 -6.11 6.65 -7.90
N THR A 61 -6.41 5.37 -8.19
CA THR A 61 -6.14 4.24 -7.28
C THR A 61 -4.88 3.48 -7.64
N THR A 62 -4.13 3.96 -8.64
CA THR A 62 -2.99 3.22 -9.21
C THR A 62 -1.69 3.59 -8.50
N PHE A 63 -0.96 2.57 -8.05
CA PHE A 63 0.36 2.67 -7.43
C PHE A 63 1.37 1.81 -8.19
N ILE A 64 2.64 2.21 -8.17
CA ILE A 64 3.76 1.44 -8.74
C ILE A 64 4.47 0.72 -7.60
N VAL A 65 4.74 -0.57 -7.77
CA VAL A 65 5.60 -1.35 -6.86
C VAL A 65 7.07 -1.12 -7.18
N ILE A 66 7.83 -0.61 -6.22
CA ILE A 66 9.24 -0.23 -6.37
C ILE A 66 10.04 -0.96 -5.29
N PRO A 67 11.27 -1.41 -5.55
CA PRO A 67 12.06 -2.05 -4.50
C PRO A 67 12.47 -1.05 -3.42
N ARG A 68 12.85 -1.61 -2.26
CA ARG A 68 13.45 -0.86 -1.16
C ARG A 68 14.61 0.04 -1.58
N ILE A 69 14.93 1.02 -0.73
CA ILE A 69 16.00 1.97 -1.00
C ILE A 69 17.34 1.23 -1.08
N GLY A 70 18.12 1.53 -2.11
CA GLY A 70 19.44 0.93 -2.33
C GLY A 70 19.43 -0.53 -2.85
N SER A 71 18.27 -1.05 -3.26
CA SER A 71 18.18 -2.36 -3.92
C SER A 71 18.76 -2.36 -5.34
N ASP A 72 19.32 -3.49 -5.74
CA ASP A 72 19.76 -3.79 -7.11
C ASP A 72 18.73 -4.67 -7.88
N ALA A 73 17.51 -4.84 -7.35
CA ALA A 73 16.45 -5.55 -8.06
C ALA A 73 16.13 -4.86 -9.40
N GLU A 74 15.83 -5.63 -10.44
CA GLU A 74 15.54 -5.09 -11.77
C GLU A 74 14.02 -5.05 -12.02
N PRO A 75 13.51 -4.11 -12.83
CA PRO A 75 12.10 -4.12 -13.25
C PRO A 75 11.69 -5.46 -13.88
N GLY A 76 10.48 -5.93 -13.55
CA GLY A 76 9.98 -7.24 -13.97
C GLY A 76 10.47 -8.43 -13.12
N THR A 77 11.22 -8.17 -12.04
CA THR A 77 11.53 -9.21 -11.04
C THR A 77 10.32 -9.45 -10.14
N ASP A 78 9.96 -10.71 -9.91
CA ASP A 78 8.86 -11.09 -9.02
C ASP A 78 9.10 -10.61 -7.58
N VAL A 79 8.04 -10.09 -6.96
CA VAL A 79 8.02 -9.68 -5.56
C VAL A 79 7.55 -10.86 -4.72
N ASN A 80 8.28 -11.15 -3.64
CA ASN A 80 7.91 -12.21 -2.72
C ASN A 80 7.41 -11.65 -1.39
N PHE A 81 6.58 -12.43 -0.70
CA PHE A 81 6.27 -12.19 0.71
C PHE A 81 7.56 -12.17 1.53
N GLY A 82 7.67 -11.18 2.41
CA GLY A 82 8.87 -10.86 3.17
C GLY A 82 9.79 -9.83 2.49
N ASP A 83 9.58 -9.52 1.20
CA ASP A 83 10.32 -8.44 0.55
C ASP A 83 9.92 -7.08 1.13
N VAL A 84 10.92 -6.21 1.24
CA VAL A 84 10.72 -4.79 1.54
C VAL A 84 10.56 -4.04 0.23
N ILE A 85 9.46 -3.32 0.12
CA ILE A 85 9.08 -2.55 -1.07
C ILE A 85 8.78 -1.09 -0.69
N ARG A 86 8.69 -0.25 -1.70
CA ARG A 86 7.99 1.03 -1.65
C ARG A 86 6.85 0.97 -2.64
N ILE A 87 5.74 1.63 -2.35
CA ILE A 87 4.65 1.79 -3.33
C ILE A 87 4.40 3.27 -3.57
N LYS A 88 4.36 3.67 -4.85
CA LYS A 88 4.29 5.07 -5.26
C LYS A 88 3.02 5.36 -6.02
N HIS A 89 2.25 6.34 -5.57
CA HIS A 89 1.03 6.77 -6.24
C HIS A 89 1.36 7.28 -7.65
N LEU A 90 0.78 6.66 -8.68
CA LEU A 90 1.16 6.88 -10.08
C LEU A 90 0.86 8.33 -10.54
N PRO A 91 -0.32 8.91 -10.29
CA PRO A 91 -0.62 10.29 -10.69
C PRO A 91 0.25 11.35 -10.02
N THR A 92 0.48 11.24 -8.71
CA THR A 92 1.17 12.30 -7.93
C THR A 92 2.66 12.05 -7.72
N ARG A 93 3.15 10.86 -8.08
CA ARG A 93 4.56 10.42 -7.91
C ARG A 93 5.06 10.44 -6.46
N LEU A 94 4.14 10.44 -5.51
CA LEU A 94 4.42 10.43 -4.07
C LEU A 94 4.42 9.00 -3.53
N ASN A 95 5.34 8.67 -2.62
CA ASN A 95 5.42 7.36 -1.96
C ASN A 95 4.34 7.23 -0.89
N LEU A 96 3.73 6.06 -0.74
CA LEU A 96 2.94 5.74 0.46
C LEU A 96 3.88 5.76 1.66
N HIS A 97 3.52 6.55 2.65
CA HIS A 97 4.42 6.95 3.73
C HIS A 97 3.70 6.92 5.07
N SER A 98 4.45 6.63 6.14
CA SER A 98 3.95 6.76 7.50
C SER A 98 5.07 7.14 8.44
N HIS A 99 4.76 7.73 9.59
CA HIS A 99 5.78 8.34 10.44
C HIS A 99 5.36 8.43 11.89
N GLU A 100 6.34 8.34 12.79
CA GLU A 100 6.12 8.54 14.21
C GLU A 100 5.80 10.00 14.54
N GLY A 101 4.94 10.20 15.54
CA GLY A 101 4.66 11.53 16.09
C GLY A 101 3.50 12.28 15.44
N PHE A 102 2.92 11.76 14.37
CA PHE A 102 1.70 12.30 13.76
C PHE A 102 0.54 11.31 13.89
N GLN A 103 -0.60 11.82 14.33
CA GLN A 103 -1.80 11.03 14.55
C GLN A 103 -2.77 11.19 13.38
N SER A 104 -3.45 10.11 13.00
CA SER A 104 -4.56 10.13 12.07
C SER A 104 -5.71 10.97 12.65
N PRO A 105 -6.41 11.77 11.83
CA PRO A 105 -7.33 12.79 12.33
C PRO A 105 -8.61 12.24 12.97
N VAL A 106 -9.02 11.01 12.64
CA VAL A 106 -10.30 10.44 13.12
C VAL A 106 -10.06 9.51 14.29
N THR A 107 -9.19 8.50 14.14
CA THR A 107 -8.96 7.49 15.19
C THR A 107 -7.78 7.80 16.12
N GLY A 108 -6.94 8.77 15.78
CA GLY A 108 -5.74 9.09 16.55
C GLY A 108 -4.64 8.03 16.48
N GLN A 109 -4.72 7.11 15.51
CA GLN A 109 -3.71 6.10 15.17
C GLN A 109 -2.53 6.75 14.44
N GLN A 110 -1.56 5.99 13.91
CA GLN A 110 -0.44 6.61 13.20
C GLN A 110 -0.86 7.08 11.81
N GLU A 111 -0.52 8.33 11.46
CA GLU A 111 -0.89 8.93 10.18
C GLU A 111 -0.24 8.21 9.00
N VAL A 112 -1.02 7.95 7.94
CA VAL A 112 -0.55 7.46 6.64
C VAL A 112 -0.84 8.49 5.57
N THR A 113 0.15 8.75 4.73
CA THR A 113 0.16 9.85 3.76
C THR A 113 0.74 9.38 2.43
N CYS A 114 0.73 10.28 1.44
CA CYS A 114 1.67 10.21 0.33
C CYS A 114 2.69 11.35 0.43
N TYR A 115 3.99 11.04 0.34
CA TYR A 115 5.08 12.00 0.55
C TYR A 115 6.21 11.87 -0.48
N GLY A 116 7.04 12.90 -0.60
CA GLY A 116 8.27 12.89 -1.40
C GLY A 116 8.05 13.20 -2.88
N ASP A 117 8.80 12.52 -3.74
CA ASP A 117 8.67 12.56 -5.21
C ASP A 117 9.54 11.44 -5.83
N ASP A 118 9.97 11.59 -7.09
CA ASP A 118 10.87 10.66 -7.78
C ASP A 118 12.32 10.68 -7.30
N TYR A 119 12.70 11.70 -6.53
CA TYR A 119 14.07 11.93 -6.05
C TYR A 119 14.14 12.04 -4.52
N THR A 120 12.99 12.19 -3.86
CA THR A 120 12.83 12.35 -2.42
C THR A 120 12.13 11.12 -1.87
N MET A 121 12.90 10.29 -1.16
CA MET A 121 12.45 9.08 -0.47
C MET A 121 13.26 8.89 0.81
N ASP A 122 12.67 8.22 1.80
CA ASP A 122 13.34 7.84 3.04
C ASP A 122 12.81 6.50 3.59
N GLU A 123 13.32 6.08 4.75
CA GLU A 123 13.00 4.78 5.35
C GLU A 123 11.51 4.64 5.75
N ASN A 124 10.77 5.76 5.86
CA ASN A 124 9.34 5.78 6.16
C ASN A 124 8.46 5.47 4.93
N ASP A 125 9.08 5.30 3.75
CA ASP A 125 8.42 4.80 2.55
C ASP A 125 8.48 3.26 2.45
N GLU A 126 9.23 2.59 3.33
CA GLU A 126 9.51 1.15 3.24
C GLU A 126 8.44 0.29 3.97
N TRP A 127 7.88 -0.67 3.23
CA TRP A 127 6.84 -1.60 3.68
C TRP A 127 7.25 -3.04 3.43
N ILE A 128 6.97 -3.94 4.37
CA ILE A 128 7.11 -5.38 4.18
C ILE A 128 5.80 -5.93 3.63
N VAL A 129 5.84 -6.67 2.52
CA VAL A 129 4.67 -7.41 2.03
C VAL A 129 4.56 -8.71 2.80
N GLU A 130 3.55 -8.86 3.64
CA GLU A 130 3.33 -10.06 4.43
C GLU A 130 2.09 -10.84 3.97
N GLN A 131 2.21 -12.15 3.98
CA GLN A 131 1.19 -13.06 3.48
C GLN A 131 0.01 -13.15 4.46
N TRP A 132 -1.22 -13.04 3.96
CA TRP A 132 -2.40 -13.39 4.73
C TRP A 132 -2.63 -14.90 4.66
N THR A 133 -2.54 -15.61 5.79
CA THR A 133 -2.66 -17.07 5.86
C THR A 133 -3.86 -17.57 6.66
N TYR A 134 -4.78 -16.67 7.03
CA TYR A 134 -5.91 -16.99 7.92
C TYR A 134 -7.17 -17.40 7.18
N ASP A 135 -7.16 -17.39 5.84
CA ASP A 135 -8.27 -17.80 5.00
C ASP A 135 -8.00 -19.17 4.38
N GLU A 136 -8.66 -20.22 4.90
CA GLU A 136 -8.44 -21.60 4.46
C GLU A 136 -8.84 -21.81 2.98
N GLU A 137 -9.89 -21.15 2.50
CA GLU A 137 -10.34 -21.30 1.11
C GLU A 137 -9.32 -20.69 0.14
N GLU A 138 -8.81 -19.50 0.48
CA GLU A 138 -7.77 -18.84 -0.31
C GLU A 138 -6.44 -19.61 -0.28
N ASN A 139 -6.09 -20.22 0.86
CA ASN A 139 -4.90 -21.07 0.99
C ASN A 139 -5.00 -22.41 0.22
N GLU A 140 -6.21 -22.86 -0.15
CA GLU A 140 -6.38 -23.99 -1.08
C GLU A 140 -6.14 -23.58 -2.53
N GLU A 141 -6.45 -22.33 -2.89
CA GLU A 141 -6.21 -21.76 -4.23
C GLU A 141 -4.73 -21.37 -4.43
N PHE A 142 -4.10 -20.79 -3.40
CA PHE A 142 -2.71 -20.36 -3.42
C PHE A 142 -1.85 -21.17 -2.44
N ASP A 143 -0.83 -21.86 -2.95
CA ASP A 143 0.13 -22.60 -2.11
C ASP A 143 0.80 -21.65 -1.10
N VAL A 144 0.62 -21.90 0.20
CA VAL A 144 1.17 -21.08 1.28
C VAL A 144 2.69 -21.09 1.27
N GLU A 145 3.31 -22.17 0.80
CA GLU A 145 4.77 -22.29 0.67
C GLU A 145 5.33 -21.54 -0.55
N ASP A 146 4.46 -21.13 -1.48
CA ASP A 146 4.84 -20.24 -2.56
C ASP A 146 4.97 -18.81 -2.03
N ALA A 147 6.23 -18.36 -1.97
CA ALA A 147 6.59 -17.03 -1.50
C ALA A 147 6.19 -15.92 -2.48
N THR A 148 5.84 -16.21 -3.73
CA THR A 148 5.50 -15.18 -4.70
C THR A 148 4.17 -14.49 -4.38
N TRP A 149 4.16 -13.16 -4.49
CA TRP A 149 2.96 -12.34 -4.31
C TRP A 149 2.17 -12.29 -5.62
N TYR A 150 0.87 -12.60 -5.57
CA TYR A 150 0.00 -12.69 -6.74
C TYR A 150 -1.15 -11.68 -6.69
N THR A 151 -1.66 -11.30 -7.87
CA THR A 151 -2.95 -10.62 -7.99
C THR A 151 -4.06 -11.43 -7.34
N GLY A 152 -5.01 -10.77 -6.69
CA GLY A 152 -6.11 -11.42 -5.97
C GLY A 152 -5.74 -12.02 -4.61
N ARG A 153 -4.47 -12.39 -4.39
CA ARG A 153 -3.99 -12.96 -3.12
C ARG A 153 -3.94 -11.91 -2.02
N SER A 154 -4.53 -12.25 -0.88
CA SER A 154 -4.61 -11.42 0.30
C SER A 154 -3.25 -11.29 0.95
N PHE A 155 -2.98 -10.09 1.44
CA PHE A 155 -1.74 -9.72 2.07
C PHE A 155 -1.99 -8.56 3.03
N PHE A 156 -0.97 -8.18 3.78
CA PHE A 156 -0.96 -6.95 4.55
C PHE A 156 0.41 -6.29 4.45
N LEU A 157 0.46 -4.98 4.68
CA LEU A 157 1.70 -4.21 4.63
C LEU A 157 2.12 -3.83 6.03
N ARG A 158 3.37 -4.13 6.40
CA ARG A 158 3.97 -3.68 7.65
C ARG A 158 4.94 -2.55 7.41
N HIS A 159 4.71 -1.41 8.06
CA HIS A 159 5.59 -0.25 7.99
C HIS A 159 6.93 -0.57 8.67
N VAL A 160 8.04 -0.53 7.93
CA VAL A 160 9.35 -1.01 8.40
C VAL A 160 9.84 -0.30 9.67
N PRO A 161 9.86 1.05 9.74
CA PRO A 161 10.40 1.75 10.90
C PRO A 161 9.61 1.52 12.20
N THR A 162 8.29 1.38 12.10
CA THR A 162 7.40 1.40 13.28
C THR A 162 6.84 0.02 13.64
N GLY A 163 6.88 -0.93 12.70
CA GLY A 163 6.30 -2.26 12.87
C GLY A 163 4.78 -2.31 12.82
N LEU A 164 4.09 -1.18 12.64
CA LEU A 164 2.63 -1.11 12.53
C LEU A 164 2.14 -1.57 11.15
N THR A 165 0.89 -2.04 11.07
CA THR A 165 0.29 -2.48 9.80
C THR A 165 -0.54 -1.39 9.14
N LEU A 166 -0.51 -1.35 7.80
CA LEU A 166 -1.39 -0.50 7.00
C LEU A 166 -2.83 -0.98 7.17
N HIS A 167 -3.67 -0.07 7.63
CA HIS A 167 -4.98 -0.36 8.18
C HIS A 167 -6.03 0.57 7.59
N SER A 168 -7.26 0.09 7.38
CA SER A 168 -8.42 0.93 7.09
C SER A 168 -9.68 0.36 7.75
N HIS A 169 -10.74 1.16 7.86
CA HIS A 169 -11.93 0.80 8.65
C HIS A 169 -13.14 1.67 8.27
N ASP A 170 -14.28 1.43 8.92
CA ASP A 170 -15.53 2.16 8.70
C ASP A 170 -15.55 3.59 9.26
N GLU A 171 -14.52 4.00 10.02
CA GLU A 171 -14.35 5.40 10.42
C GLU A 171 -13.94 6.26 9.20
N LEU A 172 -14.60 7.41 9.04
CA LEU A 172 -14.54 8.23 7.84
C LEU A 172 -13.76 9.53 8.05
N LEU A 173 -12.88 9.88 7.10
CA LEU A 173 -12.18 11.18 7.04
C LEU A 173 -13.12 12.34 6.69
N ASN A 174 -14.20 12.03 5.98
CA ASN A 174 -15.24 12.96 5.56
C ASN A 174 -16.57 12.20 5.44
N ASP A 175 -17.51 12.68 4.63
CA ASP A 175 -18.83 12.03 4.51
C ASP A 175 -18.80 10.65 3.82
N ASP A 176 -17.71 10.28 3.12
CA ASP A 176 -17.66 9.06 2.31
C ASP A 176 -16.34 8.27 2.41
N ASP A 177 -15.20 8.94 2.58
CA ASP A 177 -13.89 8.30 2.50
C ASP A 177 -13.48 7.64 3.82
N ASN A 178 -13.09 6.37 3.76
CA ASN A 178 -12.52 5.65 4.89
C ASN A 178 -11.12 6.18 5.22
N GLU A 179 -10.85 6.39 6.52
CA GLU A 179 -9.50 6.69 6.99
C GLU A 179 -8.56 5.50 6.75
N VAL A 180 -7.32 5.84 6.43
CA VAL A 180 -6.19 4.90 6.33
C VAL A 180 -5.16 5.35 7.35
N ALA A 181 -4.67 4.39 8.14
CA ALA A 181 -3.72 4.64 9.22
C ALA A 181 -2.77 3.45 9.39
N CYS A 182 -1.74 3.62 10.21
CA CYS A 182 -0.90 2.55 10.70
C CYS A 182 -1.30 2.20 12.13
N PHE A 183 -1.62 0.93 12.41
CA PHE A 183 -2.09 0.54 13.74
C PHE A 183 -1.83 -0.93 14.09
N GLY A 184 -1.56 -1.18 15.37
CA GLY A 184 -1.44 -2.53 15.93
C GLY A 184 -0.21 -3.31 15.46
N ASP A 185 -0.03 -4.48 16.06
CA ASP A 185 1.03 -5.43 15.66
C ASP A 185 0.55 -6.38 14.54
N GLY A 186 -0.75 -6.37 14.22
CA GLY A 186 -1.41 -7.15 13.16
C GLY A 186 -1.12 -8.67 13.15
N PRO A 187 -1.63 -9.38 12.14
CA PRO A 187 -2.68 -8.94 11.24
C PRO A 187 -4.08 -9.18 11.84
N ASP A 188 -4.98 -8.22 11.62
CA ASP A 188 -6.43 -8.37 11.77
C ASP A 188 -7.16 -8.06 10.45
N GLU A 189 -8.49 -8.21 10.42
CA GLU A 189 -9.27 -8.07 9.17
C GLU A 189 -9.18 -6.68 8.53
N ASN A 190 -8.92 -5.63 9.31
CA ASN A 190 -8.75 -4.26 8.80
C ASN A 190 -7.35 -4.01 8.23
N ASP A 191 -6.42 -4.95 8.42
CA ASP A 191 -5.10 -4.98 7.78
C ASP A 191 -5.13 -5.76 6.46
N ARG A 192 -6.26 -6.39 6.09
CA ARG A 192 -6.34 -7.30 4.95
C ARG A 192 -6.58 -6.53 3.65
N TRP A 193 -5.61 -6.64 2.74
CA TRP A 193 -5.65 -6.05 1.41
C TRP A 193 -5.50 -7.11 0.33
N ARG A 194 -5.87 -6.76 -0.91
CA ARG A 194 -5.54 -7.53 -2.12
C ARG A 194 -5.27 -6.61 -3.29
N VAL A 195 -4.43 -7.06 -4.21
CA VAL A 195 -4.29 -6.41 -5.52
C VAL A 195 -5.48 -6.78 -6.38
N ALA A 196 -6.25 -5.78 -6.81
CA ALA A 196 -7.42 -5.95 -7.66
C ALA A 196 -7.54 -4.82 -8.68
N PHE A 197 -8.29 -5.07 -9.75
CA PHE A 197 -8.57 -4.11 -10.83
C PHE A 197 -10.08 -4.09 -11.11
#